data_AF-A0A951L5P9-F1
#
_entry.id   AF-A0A951L5P9-F1
#
_cell.length_a   1.000
_cell.length_b   1.000
_cell.length_c   1.000
_cell.angle_alpha   90.00
_cell.angle_beta   90.00
_cell.angle_gamma   90.00
#
_symmetry.space_group_name_H-M   'P 1'
#
loop_
_entity.id
_entity.type
_entity.pdbx_description
1 polymer ?
#
loop_
_entity_poly.entity_id
_entity_poly.type
_entity_poly.pdbx_seq_one_letter_code
_entity_poly.pdbx_strand_id
1 'polypeptide(L)'
;TTPNYGQYDCLPEWARQTLAAHRRDRREHLYGWDQLAGANTHDPYWNAAMREMLLTGYMHNYMRMYWGKKVLEWSPSPEEGYAALLRLNNMFFLDGRDANSYANVGWVFGLHDRPWPERPIFGKVRSMTASGLRRKTDIDDYVRQISALS
;
A
#
# COMPACT_ATOMS: atom_id res chain seq x y z
N THR A 1 6.07 -6.88 24.36
CA THR A 1 5.14 -6.89 23.21
C THR A 1 4.59 -5.49 23.06
N THR A 2 4.68 -4.86 21.90
CA THR A 2 4.07 -3.54 21.67
C THR A 2 2.55 -3.71 21.71
N PRO A 3 1.83 -3.14 22.68
CA PRO A 3 0.36 -3.19 22.68
C PRO A 3 -0.17 -2.56 21.38
N ASN A 4 -1.22 -3.13 20.79
CA ASN A 4 -1.89 -2.59 19.60
C ASN A 4 -1.01 -2.47 18.32
N TYR A 5 0.00 -3.31 18.14
CA TYR A 5 0.89 -3.28 16.96
C TYR A 5 0.19 -3.42 15.59
N GLY A 6 -1.08 -3.86 15.57
CA GLY A 6 -1.91 -3.93 14.37
C GLY A 6 -2.85 -2.75 14.17
N GLN A 7 -2.67 -1.65 14.90
CA GLN A 7 -3.50 -0.44 14.81
C GLN A 7 -2.67 0.75 14.34
N TYR A 8 -3.32 1.70 13.67
CA TYR A 8 -2.69 2.92 13.17
C TYR A 8 -1.93 3.70 14.27
N ASP A 9 -2.41 3.67 15.51
CA ASP A 9 -1.82 4.39 16.64
C ASP A 9 -0.43 3.88 17.04
N CYS A 10 -0.03 2.68 16.60
CA CYS A 10 1.32 2.15 16.86
C CYS A 10 2.39 2.80 15.97
N LEU A 11 1.99 3.64 15.00
CA LEU A 11 2.91 4.32 14.12
C LEU A 11 3.70 5.42 14.85
N PRO A 12 4.94 5.72 14.39
CA PRO A 12 5.73 6.81 14.94
C PRO A 12 4.98 8.14 14.92
N GLU A 13 5.12 8.94 15.97
CA GLU A 13 4.43 10.23 16.11
C GLU A 13 4.65 11.13 14.89
N TRP A 14 5.89 11.23 14.38
CA TRP A 14 6.21 12.04 13.20
C TRP A 14 5.38 11.66 11.96
N ALA A 15 5.11 10.37 11.79
CA ALA A 15 4.37 9.85 10.66
C ALA A 15 2.87 10.15 10.81
N ARG A 16 2.32 9.95 12.02
CA ARG A 16 0.92 10.32 12.32
C ARG A 16 0.69 11.82 12.15
N GLN A 17 1.60 12.66 12.62
CA GLN A 17 1.50 14.11 12.49
C GLN A 17 1.51 14.57 11.03
N THR A 18 2.46 14.09 10.23
CA THR A 18 2.54 14.50 8.82
C THR A 18 1.32 14.01 8.05
N LEU A 19 0.87 12.76 8.24
CA LEU A 19 -0.34 12.25 7.59
C LEU A 19 -1.60 13.00 8.02
N ALA A 20 -1.71 13.37 9.29
CA ALA A 20 -2.83 14.17 9.79
C ALA A 20 -2.87 15.58 9.18
N ALA A 21 -1.70 16.22 9.00
CA ALA A 21 -1.60 17.53 8.35
C ALA A 21 -2.13 17.52 6.91
N HIS A 22 -1.98 16.39 6.20
CA HIS A 22 -2.44 16.19 4.83
C HIS A 22 -3.82 15.52 4.71
N ARG A 23 -4.55 15.35 5.83
CA ARG A 23 -5.88 14.71 5.83
C ARG A 23 -6.89 15.39 4.92
N ARG A 24 -6.73 16.68 4.62
CA ARG A 24 -7.67 17.46 3.80
C ARG A 24 -7.24 17.61 2.34
N ASP A 25 -6.10 17.04 1.96
CA ASP A 25 -5.62 17.11 0.59
C ASP A 25 -6.61 16.43 -0.36
N ARG A 26 -6.78 16.95 -1.57
CA ARG A 26 -7.67 16.32 -2.55
C ARG A 26 -7.09 14.99 -3.01
N ARG A 27 -7.87 13.91 -2.92
CA ARG A 27 -7.54 12.61 -3.51
C ARG A 27 -8.14 12.56 -4.91
N GLU A 28 -7.32 12.24 -5.90
CA GLU A 28 -7.78 12.11 -7.30
C GLU A 28 -8.69 10.89 -7.47
N HIS A 29 -8.38 9.81 -6.77
CA HIS A 29 -9.15 8.57 -6.78
C HIS A 29 -9.44 8.12 -5.35
N LEU A 30 -10.64 7.58 -5.15
CA LEU A 30 -11.04 6.87 -3.95
C LEU A 30 -11.64 5.53 -4.38
N TYR A 31 -11.16 4.45 -3.79
CA TYR A 31 -11.64 3.10 -4.12
C TYR A 31 -12.28 2.44 -2.92
N GLY A 32 -13.45 1.85 -3.16
CA GLY A 32 -14.12 1.00 -2.17
C GLY A 32 -13.45 -0.37 -2.06
N TRP A 33 -13.86 -1.15 -1.05
CA TRP A 33 -13.35 -2.49 -0.81
C TRP A 33 -13.44 -3.40 -2.04
N ASP A 34 -14.60 -3.46 -2.69
CA ASP A 34 -14.82 -4.37 -3.82
C ASP A 34 -13.93 -4.03 -5.03
N GLN A 35 -13.65 -2.74 -5.24
CA GLN A 35 -12.73 -2.29 -6.31
C GLN A 35 -11.29 -2.68 -6.00
N LEU A 36 -10.84 -2.50 -4.75
CA LEU A 36 -9.49 -2.89 -4.34
C LEU A 36 -9.33 -4.41 -4.34
N ALA A 37 -10.24 -5.15 -3.70
CA ALA A 37 -10.19 -6.60 -3.62
C ALA A 37 -10.35 -7.29 -5.00
N GLY A 38 -11.08 -6.66 -5.91
CA GLY A 38 -11.27 -7.13 -7.29
C GLY A 38 -10.21 -6.66 -8.29
N ALA A 39 -9.12 -6.02 -7.85
CA ALA A 39 -8.07 -5.49 -8.74
C ALA A 39 -8.60 -4.55 -9.84
N ASN A 40 -9.55 -3.68 -9.49
CA ASN A 40 -10.27 -2.80 -10.42
C ASN A 40 -10.02 -1.32 -10.12
N THR A 41 -8.79 -0.89 -10.36
CA THR A 41 -8.36 0.52 -10.27
C THR A 41 -7.93 1.04 -11.64
N HIS A 42 -7.65 2.34 -11.73
CA HIS A 42 -7.09 2.95 -12.94
C HIS A 42 -5.65 2.52 -13.20
N ASP A 43 -4.94 2.01 -12.19
CA ASP A 43 -3.52 1.69 -12.27
C ASP A 43 -3.32 0.21 -12.67
N PRO A 44 -2.86 -0.07 -13.91
CA PRO A 44 -2.68 -1.44 -14.37
C PRO A 44 -1.61 -2.20 -13.59
N TYR A 45 -0.62 -1.51 -13.00
CA TYR A 45 0.45 -2.14 -12.22
C TYR A 45 -0.03 -2.55 -10.84
N TRP A 46 -0.84 -1.71 -10.22
CA TRP A 46 -1.50 -2.06 -8.97
C TRP A 46 -2.46 -3.24 -9.17
N ASN A 47 -3.24 -3.21 -10.26
CA ASN A 47 -4.16 -4.29 -10.61
C ASN A 47 -3.40 -5.60 -10.87
N ALA A 48 -2.27 -5.55 -11.59
CA ALA A 48 -1.43 -6.74 -11.80
C ALA A 48 -0.86 -7.27 -10.47
N ALA A 49 -0.38 -6.41 -9.58
CA ALA A 49 0.06 -6.83 -8.25
C ALA A 49 -1.06 -7.50 -7.45
N MET A 50 -2.24 -6.90 -7.42
CA MET A 50 -3.39 -7.49 -6.75
C MET A 50 -3.82 -8.83 -7.40
N ARG A 51 -3.70 -8.98 -8.72
CA ARG A 51 -3.97 -10.26 -9.40
C ARG A 51 -2.94 -11.34 -9.10
N GLU A 52 -1.65 -11.01 -9.08
CA GLU A 52 -0.58 -11.92 -8.63
C GLU A 52 -0.95 -12.49 -7.26
N MET A 53 -1.39 -11.60 -6.39
CA MET A 53 -1.83 -11.93 -5.04
C MET A 53 -3.01 -12.90 -4.99
N LEU A 54 -4.05 -12.62 -5.77
CA LEU A 54 -5.25 -13.45 -5.84
C LEU A 54 -4.98 -14.84 -6.43
N LEU A 55 -4.09 -14.93 -7.42
CA LEU A 55 -3.79 -16.16 -8.14
C LEU A 55 -2.78 -17.06 -7.42
N THR A 56 -1.80 -16.44 -6.76
CA THR A 56 -0.65 -17.19 -6.21
C THR A 56 -0.57 -17.17 -4.69
N GLY A 57 -1.30 -16.26 -4.03
CA GLY A 57 -1.16 -16.05 -2.60
C GLY A 57 0.16 -15.36 -2.20
N TYR A 58 0.90 -14.84 -3.18
CA TYR A 58 2.15 -14.11 -3.02
C TYR A 58 2.15 -12.84 -3.88
N MET A 59 2.92 -11.84 -3.44
CA MET A 59 3.20 -10.63 -4.22
C MET A 59 4.67 -10.27 -4.04
N HIS A 60 5.36 -9.93 -5.13
CA HIS A 60 6.77 -9.55 -5.06
C HIS A 60 7.00 -8.37 -4.10
N ASN A 61 8.03 -8.43 -3.25
CA ASN A 61 8.25 -7.47 -2.15
C ASN A 61 8.29 -6.00 -2.60
N TYR A 62 8.90 -5.71 -3.76
CA TYR A 62 8.92 -4.35 -4.29
C TYR A 62 7.52 -3.86 -4.71
N MET A 63 6.69 -4.78 -5.22
CA MET A 63 5.29 -4.50 -5.54
C MET A 63 4.45 -4.36 -4.28
N ARG A 64 4.69 -5.13 -3.20
CA ARG A 64 4.01 -4.92 -1.90
C ARG A 64 4.16 -3.49 -1.39
N MET A 65 5.38 -2.94 -1.49
CA MET A 65 5.64 -1.54 -1.13
C MET A 65 4.82 -0.58 -2.00
N TYR A 66 4.90 -0.72 -3.33
CA TYR A 66 4.14 0.11 -4.26
C TYR A 66 2.63 0.04 -4.00
N TRP A 67 2.13 -1.18 -3.95
CA TRP A 67 0.73 -1.54 -3.73
C TRP A 67 0.18 -0.91 -2.45
N GLY A 68 0.90 -1.03 -1.34
CA GLY A 68 0.49 -0.44 -0.07
C GLY A 68 0.48 1.10 -0.11
N LYS A 69 1.48 1.73 -0.74
CA LYS A 69 1.52 3.21 -0.87
C LYS A 69 0.32 3.73 -1.67
N LYS A 70 -0.13 2.98 -2.68
CA LYS A 70 -1.34 3.33 -3.45
C LYS A 70 -2.62 3.16 -2.65
N VAL A 71 -2.73 2.15 -1.80
CA VAL A 71 -3.89 2.03 -0.88
C VAL A 71 -3.98 3.26 0.02
N LEU A 72 -2.87 3.75 0.57
CA LEU A 72 -2.85 5.01 1.33
C LEU A 72 -3.27 6.21 0.45
N GLU A 73 -2.74 6.32 -0.76
CA GLU A 73 -3.07 7.42 -1.69
C GLU A 73 -4.56 7.49 -2.06
N TRP A 74 -5.22 6.33 -2.17
CA TRP A 74 -6.60 6.20 -2.60
C TRP A 74 -7.60 6.01 -1.46
N SER A 75 -7.18 6.30 -0.23
CA SER A 75 -8.04 6.20 0.95
C SER A 75 -8.51 7.58 1.43
N PRO A 76 -9.75 7.69 1.96
CA PRO A 76 -10.27 8.95 2.47
C PRO A 76 -9.46 9.51 3.64
N SER A 77 -8.88 8.61 4.44
CA SER A 77 -8.03 8.94 5.58
C SER A 77 -6.87 7.94 5.74
N PRO A 78 -5.78 8.33 6.44
CA PRO A 78 -4.69 7.42 6.77
C PRO A 78 -5.14 6.19 7.57
N GLU A 79 -6.10 6.36 8.49
CA GLU A 79 -6.65 5.28 9.31
C GLU A 79 -7.45 4.28 8.47
N GLU A 80 -8.30 4.77 7.58
CA GLU A 80 -9.05 3.92 6.64
C GLU A 80 -8.10 3.20 5.68
N GLY A 81 -7.05 3.88 5.20
CA GLY A 81 -6.03 3.25 4.36
C GLY A 81 -5.25 2.17 5.09
N TYR A 82 -4.91 2.39 6.36
CA TYR A 82 -4.24 1.38 7.18
C TYR A 82 -5.14 0.16 7.38
N ALA A 83 -6.41 0.38 7.74
CA ALA A 83 -7.38 -0.69 7.95
C ALA A 83 -7.65 -1.48 6.65
N ALA A 84 -7.82 -0.78 5.52
CA ALA A 84 -8.02 -1.41 4.21
C ALA A 84 -6.80 -2.24 3.80
N LEU A 85 -5.60 -1.69 3.95
CA LEU A 85 -4.36 -2.38 3.60
C LEU A 85 -4.14 -3.62 4.45
N LEU A 86 -4.34 -3.51 5.76
CA LEU A 86 -4.22 -4.63 6.68
C LEU A 86 -5.25 -5.72 6.37
N ARG A 87 -6.49 -5.34 6.06
CA ARG A 87 -7.56 -6.27 5.68
C ARG A 87 -7.23 -7.01 4.38
N LEU A 88 -6.75 -6.30 3.35
CA LEU A 88 -6.30 -6.92 2.10
C LEU A 88 -5.14 -7.90 2.36
N ASN A 89 -4.13 -7.47 3.11
CA ASN A 89 -2.97 -8.30 3.43
C ASN A 89 -3.40 -9.59 4.15
N ASN A 90 -4.19 -9.47 5.21
CA ASN A 90 -4.60 -10.63 6.02
C ASN A 90 -5.57 -11.57 5.31
N MET A 91 -6.32 -11.09 4.31
CA MET A 91 -7.29 -11.89 3.57
C MET A 91 -6.63 -12.71 2.46
N PHE A 92 -5.64 -12.14 1.76
CA PHE A 92 -5.13 -12.76 0.53
C PHE A 92 -3.72 -13.32 0.67
N PHE A 93 -2.91 -12.85 1.63
CA PHE A 93 -1.52 -13.30 1.77
C PHE A 93 -1.42 -14.63 2.50
N LEU A 94 -0.75 -15.60 1.86
CA LEU A 94 -0.39 -16.87 2.50
C LEU A 94 0.52 -16.65 3.69
N ASP A 95 1.43 -15.67 3.58
CA ASP A 95 2.27 -15.17 4.67
C ASP A 95 1.60 -14.02 5.45
N GLY A 96 0.29 -13.84 5.32
CA GLY A 96 -0.48 -12.85 6.07
C GLY A 96 -0.61 -13.18 7.56
N ARG A 97 -1.05 -12.20 8.37
CA ARG A 97 -1.33 -12.36 9.82
C ARG A 97 -0.12 -12.77 10.68
N ASP A 98 1.09 -12.54 10.19
CA ASP A 98 2.32 -12.71 10.95
C ASP A 98 2.92 -11.35 11.35
N ALA A 99 3.92 -11.35 12.24
CA ALA A 99 4.54 -10.11 12.71
C ALA A 99 5.16 -9.27 11.58
N ASN A 100 5.71 -9.91 10.54
CA ASN A 100 6.29 -9.19 9.40
C ASN A 100 5.20 -8.51 8.56
N SER A 101 4.04 -9.13 8.39
CA SER A 101 2.88 -8.51 7.73
C SER A 101 2.50 -7.18 8.38
N TYR A 102 2.37 -7.14 9.72
CA TYR A 102 2.04 -5.90 10.42
C TYR A 102 3.16 -4.85 10.31
N ALA A 103 4.43 -5.27 10.37
CA ALA A 103 5.56 -4.37 10.17
C ALA A 103 5.61 -3.79 8.75
N ASN A 104 5.31 -4.62 7.73
CA ASN A 104 5.24 -4.20 6.33
C ASN A 104 4.11 -3.21 6.08
N VAL A 105 2.91 -3.48 6.64
CA VAL A 105 1.80 -2.53 6.63
C VAL A 105 2.22 -1.23 7.33
N GLY A 106 2.81 -1.31 8.53
CA GLY A 106 3.31 -0.15 9.26
C GLY A 106 4.34 0.68 8.46
N TRP A 107 5.24 0.02 7.73
CA TRP A 107 6.26 0.69 6.90
C TRP A 107 5.65 1.55 5.79
N VAL A 108 4.52 1.11 5.22
CA VAL A 108 3.75 1.89 4.25
C VAL A 108 3.33 3.25 4.83
N PHE A 109 3.15 3.35 6.14
CA PHE A 109 2.79 4.59 6.83
C PHE A 109 3.95 5.24 7.56
N GLY A 110 5.19 4.75 7.43
CA GLY A 110 6.40 5.39 7.98
C GLY A 110 7.06 4.67 9.16
N LEU A 111 6.56 3.50 9.59
CA LEU A 111 7.26 2.68 10.59
C LEU A 111 8.62 2.22 10.04
N HIS A 112 9.68 2.36 10.83
CA HIS A 112 11.06 2.01 10.46
C HIS A 112 11.61 2.72 9.20
N ASP A 113 10.97 3.79 8.74
CA ASP A 113 11.49 4.67 7.68
C ASP A 113 11.87 6.04 8.27
N ARG A 114 12.48 6.89 7.44
CA ARG A 114 12.78 8.29 7.75
C ARG A 114 11.85 9.25 7.01
N PRO A 115 11.77 10.53 7.39
CA PRO A 115 11.07 11.55 6.62
C PRO A 115 11.64 11.73 5.20
N TRP A 116 10.76 11.97 4.23
CA TRP A 116 11.04 12.27 2.83
C TRP A 116 10.57 13.69 2.47
N PRO A 117 10.98 14.25 1.31
CA PRO A 117 10.42 15.50 0.82
C PRO A 117 8.89 15.45 0.80
N GLU A 118 8.28 16.52 1.31
CA GLU A 118 6.84 16.59 1.56
C GLU A 118 6.05 16.57 0.25
N ARG A 119 4.98 15.77 0.20
CA ARG A 119 4.07 15.68 -0.94
C ARG A 119 2.62 15.66 -0.48
N PRO A 120 1.68 16.12 -1.33
CA PRO A 120 0.26 15.98 -1.04
C PRO A 120 -0.10 14.53 -0.68
N ILE A 121 -1.07 14.37 0.22
CA ILE A 121 -1.59 13.10 0.77
C ILE A 121 -0.58 12.39 1.69
N PHE A 122 0.66 12.21 1.25
CA PHE A 122 1.68 11.46 1.99
C PHE A 122 2.39 12.27 3.08
N GLY A 123 2.37 13.59 2.97
CA GLY A 123 3.28 14.44 3.72
C GLY A 123 4.71 13.99 3.54
N LYS A 124 5.40 13.72 4.66
CA LYS A 124 6.79 13.27 4.69
C LYS A 124 6.95 11.75 4.68
N VAL A 125 5.86 10.98 4.56
CA VAL A 125 5.96 9.53 4.32
C VAL A 125 6.45 9.31 2.89
N ARG A 126 7.33 8.32 2.70
CA ARG A 126 7.83 7.95 1.37
C ARG A 126 6.66 7.66 0.42
N SER A 127 6.56 8.39 -0.68
CA SER A 127 5.64 8.09 -1.79
C SER A 127 6.28 7.18 -2.84
N MET A 128 5.47 6.44 -3.61
CA MET A 128 5.91 5.69 -4.80
C MET A 128 5.00 5.98 -6.00
N THR A 129 5.59 6.04 -7.20
CA THR A 129 4.89 6.37 -8.45
C THR A 129 5.13 5.30 -9.51
N ALA A 130 4.18 5.15 -10.44
CA ALA A 130 4.31 4.24 -11.58
C ALA A 130 5.55 4.55 -12.43
N SER A 131 5.86 5.85 -12.62
CA SER A 131 7.10 6.28 -13.28
C SER A 131 8.36 5.81 -12.55
N GLY A 132 8.32 5.65 -11.23
CA GLY A 132 9.40 5.07 -10.43
C GLY A 132 9.54 3.56 -10.61
N LEU A 133 8.46 2.82 -10.91
CA LEU A 133 8.52 1.39 -11.25
C LEU A 133 9.24 1.19 -12.59
N ARG A 134 8.79 1.92 -13.63
CA ARG A 134 9.35 1.84 -14.99
C ARG A 134 10.85 2.09 -15.07
N ARG A 135 11.40 2.90 -14.16
CA ARG A 135 12.85 3.19 -14.09
C ARG A 135 13.67 2.05 -13.49
N LYS A 136 13.05 1.13 -12.74
CA LYS A 136 13.75 0.08 -11.99
C LYS A 136 13.55 -1.32 -12.57
N THR A 137 12.47 -1.55 -13.30
CA THR A 137 12.12 -2.87 -13.82
C THR A 137 11.26 -2.74 -15.08
N ASP A 138 11.21 -3.81 -15.88
CA ASP A 138 10.24 -3.94 -16.96
C ASP A 138 8.86 -4.28 -16.38
N ILE A 139 8.20 -3.24 -15.89
CA ILE A 139 6.90 -3.38 -15.24
C ILE A 139 5.80 -3.77 -16.23
N ASP A 140 5.98 -3.49 -17.52
CA ASP A 140 5.02 -3.92 -18.54
C ASP A 140 5.16 -5.42 -18.80
N ASP A 141 6.36 -5.99 -18.69
CA ASP A 141 6.55 -7.45 -18.70
C ASP A 141 5.91 -8.13 -17.49
N TYR A 142 6.06 -7.55 -16.30
CA TYR A 142 5.36 -8.04 -15.10
C TYR A 142 3.84 -8.11 -15.32
N VAL A 143 3.22 -7.07 -15.90
CA VAL A 143 1.78 -7.10 -16.22
C VAL A 143 1.44 -8.22 -17.21
N ARG A 144 2.26 -8.44 -18.25
CA ARG A 144 2.04 -9.53 -19.22
C ARG A 144 2.13 -10.90 -18.56
N GLN A 145 3.14 -11.12 -17.72
CA GLN A 145 3.33 -12.38 -16.99
C GLN A 145 2.13 -12.69 -16.10
N ILE A 146 1.65 -11.73 -15.31
CA ILE A 146 0.49 -11.95 -14.44
C ILE A 146 -0.79 -12.21 -15.26
N SER A 147 -0.97 -11.50 -16.37
CA SER A 147 -2.13 -11.71 -17.25
C SER A 147 -2.14 -13.09 -17.90
N ALA A 148 -0.98 -13.75 -18.04
CA ALA A 148 -0.89 -15.11 -18.56
C ALA A 148 -1.19 -16.21 -17.52
N LEU A 149 -1.36 -15.85 -16.24
CA LEU A 149 -1.72 -16.77 -15.15
C LEU A 149 -3.24 -16.95 -14.97
N SER A 150 -4.06 -16.10 -15.61
CA SER A 150 -5.53 -16.11 -15.57
C SER A 150 -6.12 -16.67 -16.86
#